data_AF-A0A948W359-F1
#
_entry.id   AF-A0A948W359-F1
#
_cell.length_a   1.000
_cell.length_b   1.000
_cell.length_c   1.000
_cell.angle_alpha   90.00
_cell.angle_beta   90.00
_cell.angle_gamma   90.00
#
_symmetry.space_group_name_H-M   'P 1'
#
loop_
_entity.id
_entity.type
_entity.pdbx_description
1 polymer ?
#
loop_
_entity_poly.entity_id
_entity_poly.type
_entity_poly.pdbx_seq_one_letter_code
_entity_poly.pdbx_strand_id
1 'polypeptide(L)' 'PAVVIYDNVPAGIGFSQKLFEMHNELLARALELVTACECEDGCPSCVGPGGENGAGGKRETMAIVNLLVAGGLP' A
#
# COMPACT_ATOMS: atom_id res chain seq x y z
N PRO A 1 13.90 1.46 4.76
CA PRO A 1 13.26 1.92 3.49
C PRO A 1 12.07 2.82 3.84
N ALA A 2 11.70 3.75 2.96
CA ALA A 2 10.57 4.66 3.19
C ALA A 2 9.70 4.77 1.92
N VAL A 3 8.38 4.80 2.12
CA VAL A 3 7.39 5.13 1.08
C VAL A 3 6.83 6.49 1.43
N VAL A 4 6.82 7.41 0.47
CA VAL A 4 6.38 8.80 0.67
C VAL A 4 5.23 9.11 -0.29
N ILE A 5 4.14 9.64 0.26
CA ILE A 5 2.98 10.09 -0.51
C ILE A 5 2.87 11.60 -0.34
N TYR A 6 2.76 12.32 -1.45
CA TYR A 6 2.71 13.78 -1.47
C TYR A 6 1.75 14.30 -2.54
N ASP A 7 1.25 15.51 -2.35
CA ASP A 7 0.39 16.18 -3.33
C ASP A 7 1.25 16.68 -4.49
N ASN A 8 0.98 16.21 -5.71
CA ASN A 8 1.64 16.70 -6.92
C ASN A 8 0.99 18.00 -7.44
N VAL A 9 0.77 18.96 -6.53
CA VAL A 9 0.18 20.27 -6.80
C VAL A 9 1.05 21.32 -6.09
N PRO A 10 1.41 22.45 -6.73
CA PRO A 10 2.17 23.51 -6.07
C PRO A 10 1.52 23.93 -4.74
N ALA A 11 2.34 24.07 -3.69
CA ALA A 11 1.94 24.33 -2.30
C ALA A 11 1.08 23.25 -1.61
N GLY A 12 0.64 22.20 -2.31
CA GLY A 12 -0.21 21.15 -1.77
C GLY A 12 -1.66 21.59 -1.55
N ILE A 13 -2.57 20.62 -1.52
CA ILE A 13 -4.00 20.85 -1.29
C ILE A 13 -4.54 20.06 -0.08
N GLY A 14 -3.68 19.30 0.59
CA GLY A 14 -3.96 18.62 1.86
C GLY A 14 -4.34 17.15 1.73
N PHE A 15 -4.18 16.50 0.57
CA PHE A 15 -4.53 15.08 0.45
C PHE A 15 -3.56 14.19 1.21
N SER A 16 -2.26 14.42 1.09
CA SER A 16 -1.25 13.67 1.85
C SER A 16 -1.43 13.83 3.37
N GLN A 17 -1.77 15.04 3.85
CA GLN A 17 -2.09 15.29 5.26
C GLN A 17 -3.30 14.46 5.69
N LYS A 18 -4.41 14.54 4.93
CA LYS A 18 -5.62 13.80 5.27
C LYS A 18 -5.38 12.28 5.27
N LEU A 19 -4.62 11.81 4.29
CA LEU A 19 -4.24 10.41 4.17
C LEU A 19 -3.39 9.93 5.37
N PHE A 20 -2.52 10.80 5.90
CA PHE A 20 -1.75 10.52 7.10
C PHE A 20 -2.63 10.46 8.36
N GLU A 21 -3.60 11.35 8.51
CA GLU A 21 -4.61 11.24 9.58
C GLU A 21 -5.41 9.93 9.50
N MET A 22 -5.65 9.44 8.27
CA MET A 22 -6.36 8.19 7.98
C MET A 22 -5.42 6.99 7.82
N HIS A 23 -4.17 7.07 8.29
CA HIS A 23 -3.13 6.08 8.00
C HIS A 23 -3.54 4.63 8.29
N ASN A 24 -4.13 4.39 9.47
CA ASN A 24 -4.55 3.04 9.87
C ASN A 24 -5.67 2.50 8.96
N GLU A 25 -6.61 3.36 8.55
CA GLU A 25 -7.66 2.98 7.59
C GLU A 25 -7.07 2.68 6.21
N LEU A 26 -6.13 3.52 5.73
CA LEU A 26 -5.44 3.29 4.47
C LEU A 26 -4.77 1.92 4.43
N LEU A 27 -4.01 1.57 5.47
CA LEU A 27 -3.31 0.28 5.53
C LEU A 27 -4.30 -0.89 5.61
N ALA A 28 -5.37 -0.77 6.39
CA ALA A 28 -6.41 -1.79 6.47
C ALA A 28 -7.09 -2.04 5.11
N ARG A 29 -7.40 -0.96 4.38
CA ARG A 29 -7.98 -1.05 3.02
C ARG A 29 -7.00 -1.59 1.99
N ALA A 30 -5.71 -1.26 2.11
CA ALA A 30 -4.68 -1.86 1.26
C ALA A 30 -4.57 -3.37 1.50
N LEU A 31 -4.62 -3.83 2.75
CA LEU A 31 -4.64 -5.26 3.07
C LEU A 31 -5.87 -5.93 2.47
N GLU A 32 -7.06 -5.35 2.67
CA GLU A 32 -8.33 -5.85 2.11
C GLU A 32 -8.25 -6.00 0.58
N LEU A 33 -7.74 -4.98 -0.12
CA LEU A 33 -7.57 -5.00 -1.58
C LEU A 33 -6.69 -6.17 -2.03
N VAL A 34 -5.53 -6.35 -1.40
CA VAL A 34 -4.58 -7.40 -1.78
C VAL A 34 -5.13 -8.78 -1.45
N THR A 35 -5.79 -8.95 -0.30
CA THR A 35 -6.40 -10.21 0.11
C THR A 35 -7.60 -10.60 -0.76
N ALA A 36 -8.43 -9.64 -1.18
CA ALA A 36 -9.62 -9.89 -1.99
C ALA A 36 -9.32 -10.16 -3.47
N CYS A 37 -8.15 -9.75 -3.96
CA CYS A 37 -7.78 -9.99 -5.36
C CYS A 37 -7.60 -11.49 -5.64
N GLU A 38 -8.10 -12.00 -6.76
CA GLU A 38 -8.01 -13.43 -7.14
C GLU A 38 -6.73 -13.80 -7.91
N CYS A 39 -5.82 -12.85 -8.14
CA CYS A 39 -4.56 -13.14 -8.84
C CYS A 39 -3.63 -14.04 -8.02
N GLU A 40 -2.81 -14.82 -8.72
CA GLU A 40 -1.83 -15.74 -8.11
C GLU A 40 -0.69 -14.98 -7.42
N ASP A 41 -0.02 -14.06 -8.13
CA ASP A 41 1.18 -13.40 -7.63
C ASP A 41 1.24 -11.88 -7.89
N GLY A 42 0.22 -11.33 -8.55
CA GLY A 42 0.08 -9.90 -8.78
C GLY A 42 -0.60 -9.56 -10.10
N CYS A 43 -1.34 -8.46 -10.13
CA CYS A 43 -1.92 -7.90 -11.33
C CYS A 43 -2.02 -6.36 -11.23
N PRO A 44 -2.27 -5.64 -12.34
CA PRO A 44 -2.41 -4.18 -12.33
C PRO A 44 -3.47 -3.61 -11.37
N SER A 45 -4.37 -4.45 -10.85
CA SER A 45 -5.43 -4.03 -9.93
C SER A 45 -5.06 -4.15 -8.45
N CYS A 46 -3.95 -4.79 -8.09
CA CYS A 46 -3.52 -4.95 -6.69
C CYS A 46 -2.08 -4.47 -6.46
N VAL A 47 -1.10 -5.37 -6.60
CA VAL A 47 0.32 -5.14 -6.27
C VAL A 47 1.17 -4.82 -7.51
N GLY A 48 0.56 -4.78 -8.70
CA GLY A 48 1.25 -4.74 -9.99
C GLY A 48 1.43 -6.15 -10.60
N PRO A 49 1.67 -6.26 -11.92
CA PRO A 49 2.13 -7.49 -12.57
C PRO A 49 3.20 -8.28 -11.77
N GLY A 50 2.92 -9.55 -11.47
CA GLY A 50 3.88 -10.39 -10.73
C GLY A 50 5.25 -10.49 -11.41
N GLY A 51 6.33 -10.37 -10.62
CA GLY A 51 7.70 -10.62 -11.09
C GLY A 51 8.30 -9.58 -12.03
N GLU A 52 7.63 -8.45 -12.29
CA GLU A 52 8.11 -7.41 -13.23
C GLU A 52 9.46 -6.77 -12.82
N ASN A 53 9.85 -6.89 -11.54
CA ASN A 53 11.15 -6.43 -11.01
C ASN A 53 12.08 -7.58 -10.54
N GLY A 54 11.78 -8.84 -10.90
CA GLY A 54 12.60 -10.01 -10.55
C GLY A 54 12.51 -10.51 -9.10
N ALA A 55 11.85 -9.77 -8.21
CA ALA A 55 11.54 -10.18 -6.84
C ALA A 55 10.26 -9.49 -6.33
N GLY A 56 9.53 -10.20 -5.47
CA GLY A 56 8.32 -9.71 -4.83
C GLY A 56 7.05 -9.88 -5.68
N GLY A 57 5.94 -9.99 -4.97
CA GLY A 57 4.60 -10.07 -5.54
C GLY A 57 3.56 -9.97 -4.44
N LYS A 58 2.48 -10.72 -4.59
CA LYS A 58 1.35 -10.68 -3.65
C LYS A 58 1.74 -11.12 -2.24
N ARG A 59 2.56 -12.17 -2.13
CA ARG A 59 2.97 -12.76 -0.84
C ARG A 59 3.78 -11.79 0.00
N GLU A 60 4.82 -11.19 -0.58
CA GLU A 60 5.71 -10.25 0.12
C GLU A 60 4.96 -8.97 0.48
N THR A 61 4.07 -8.50 -0.41
CA THR A 61 3.20 -7.36 -0.14
C THR A 61 2.31 -7.62 1.07
N MET A 62 1.62 -8.77 1.13
CA MET A 62 0.81 -9.13 2.29
C MET A 62 1.65 -9.21 3.57
N ALA A 63 2.87 -9.76 3.51
CA ALA A 63 3.74 -9.84 4.68
C ALA A 63 4.09 -8.44 5.22
N ILE A 64 4.48 -7.51 4.34
CA ILE A 64 4.83 -6.14 4.73
C ILE A 64 3.61 -5.39 5.25
N VAL A 65 2.48 -5.43 4.55
CA VAL A 65 1.27 -4.71 4.95
C VAL A 65 0.73 -5.22 6.30
N ASN A 66 0.76 -6.53 6.55
CA ASN A 66 0.39 -7.08 7.87
C ASN A 66 1.28 -6.54 9.00
N LEU A 67 2.59 -6.43 8.78
CA LEU A 67 3.51 -5.84 9.77
C LEU A 67 3.20 -4.35 10.01
N LEU A 68 2.84 -3.60 8.97
CA LEU A 68 2.49 -2.18 9.10
C LEU A 68 1.16 -1.99 9.84
N VAL A 69 0.14 -2.80 9.54
CA VAL A 69 -1.15 -2.78 10.24
C VAL A 69 -0.97 -3.12 11.72
N ALA A 70 -0.13 -4.10 12.04
CA ALA A 70 0.16 -4.49 13.43
C ALA A 70 1.00 -3.45 14.18
N GLY A 71 1.90 -2.75 13.48
CA GLY A 71 2.79 -1.74 14.05
C GLY A 71 2.10 -0.43 14.40
N GLY A 72 1.07 -0.05 13.66
CA GLY A 72 0.37 1.23 13.80
C GLY A 72 1.28 2.44 13.59
N LEU A 73 0.69 3.60 13.34
CA LEU A 73 1.38 4.86 13.58
C LEU A 73 1.22 5.20 15.08
N PRO A 74 2.28 5.63 15.80
CA PRO A 74 2.12 6.18 17.15
C PRO A 74 1.17 7.39 17.18
#